data_AF-A0A9D7T5J7-F1
#
_entry.id   AF-A0A9D7T5J7-F1
#
_cell.length_a   1.000
_cell.length_b   1.000
_cell.length_c   1.000
_cell.angle_alpha   90.00
_cell.angle_beta   90.00
_cell.angle_gamma   90.00
#
_symmetry.space_group_name_H-M   'P 1'
#
loop_
_entity.id
_entity.type
_entity.pdbx_description
1 polymer ?
#
loop_
_entity_poly.entity_id
_entity_poly.type
_entity_poly.pdbx_seq_one_letter_code
_entity_poly.pdbx_strand_id
1 'polypeptide(L)'
;MKIQRSSTKGFTLVEIMIVVVIIGLLAAMAIPAFQKVRDSSTEKAVLNNLRQVNSAAQQYMLENGVTVVAYTDIVGTETTKYIKTINPAGKEVYTAMSVNNTLTQLSISVPSLQRAVIFTQ
;
A
#
# COMPACT_ATOMS: atom_id res chain seq x y z
N MET A 1 18.26 53.78 -39.80
CA MET A 1 17.45 52.82 -39.04
C MET A 1 18.35 52.21 -37.96
N LYS A 2 18.21 52.61 -36.68
CA LYS A 2 19.09 52.16 -35.58
C LYS A 2 18.53 50.83 -35.02
N ILE A 3 19.24 49.74 -35.26
CA ILE A 3 18.91 48.42 -34.70
C ILE A 3 19.40 48.39 -33.26
N GLN A 4 18.46 48.45 -32.29
CA GLN A 4 18.81 48.28 -30.88
C GLN A 4 19.07 46.79 -30.61
N ARG A 5 20.31 46.43 -30.26
CA ARG A 5 20.62 45.07 -29.78
C ARG A 5 20.10 44.91 -28.36
N SER A 6 19.16 44.00 -28.13
CA SER A 6 18.83 43.56 -26.77
C SER A 6 20.01 42.76 -26.21
N SER A 7 20.53 43.16 -25.06
CA SER A 7 21.50 42.36 -24.31
C SER A 7 20.80 41.09 -23.80
N THR A 8 21.10 39.95 -24.41
CA THR A 8 20.75 38.63 -23.86
C THR A 8 21.67 38.35 -22.68
N LYS A 9 21.14 38.44 -21.46
CA LYS A 9 21.85 37.97 -20.26
C LYS A 9 21.90 36.45 -20.27
N GLY A 10 23.10 35.88 -20.30
CA GLY A 10 23.33 34.44 -20.10
C GLY A 10 23.37 34.10 -18.60
N PHE A 11 22.92 32.89 -18.24
CA PHE A 11 23.13 32.34 -16.90
C PHE A 11 24.62 32.16 -16.62
N THR A 12 25.07 32.57 -15.44
CA THR A 12 26.43 32.29 -14.99
C THR A 12 26.53 30.83 -14.52
N LEU A 13 27.71 30.22 -14.69
CA LEU A 13 27.98 28.88 -14.17
C LEU A 13 27.82 28.82 -12.64
N VAL A 14 28.11 29.93 -11.95
CA VAL A 14 28.01 30.05 -10.49
C VAL A 14 26.55 29.99 -10.03
N GLU A 15 25.63 30.62 -10.76
CA GLU A 15 24.19 30.56 -10.46
C GLU A 15 23.66 29.13 -10.53
N ILE A 16 24.06 28.36 -11.54
CA ILE A 16 23.64 26.95 -11.65
C ILE A 16 24.29 26.08 -10.57
N MET A 17 25.54 26.35 -10.21
CA MET A 17 26.27 25.59 -9.19
C MET A 17 25.61 25.68 -7.80
N ILE A 18 25.24 26.88 -7.35
CA ILE A 18 24.58 27.05 -6.04
C ILE A 18 23.20 26.37 -6.03
N VAL A 19 22.46 26.45 -7.14
CA VAL A 19 21.12 25.86 -7.23
C VAL A 19 21.17 24.33 -7.08
N VAL A 20 22.06 23.64 -7.78
CA VAL A 20 22.16 22.18 -7.66
C VAL A 20 22.65 21.73 -6.28
N VAL A 21 23.48 22.53 -5.60
CA VAL A 21 23.92 22.26 -4.23
C VAL A 21 22.75 22.34 -3.25
N ILE A 22 21.92 23.38 -3.34
CA ILE A 22 20.76 23.54 -2.47
C ILE A 22 19.71 22.45 -2.75
N ILE A 23 19.42 22.16 -4.02
CA ILE A 23 18.49 21.07 -4.40
C ILE A 23 19.04 19.72 -3.92
N GLY A 24 20.34 19.47 -4.04
CA GLY A 24 20.99 18.24 -3.57
C GLY A 24 20.85 18.06 -2.05
N LEU A 25 21.03 19.12 -1.28
CA LEU A 25 20.83 19.11 0.18
C LEU A 25 19.38 18.81 0.56
N LEU A 26 18.43 19.47 -0.09
CA LEU A 26 16.99 19.25 0.15
C LEU A 26 16.58 17.82 -0.24
N ALA A 27 17.04 17.32 -1.38
CA ALA A 27 16.75 15.97 -1.84
C ALA A 27 17.32 14.90 -0.90
N ALA A 28 18.53 15.10 -0.37
CA ALA A 28 19.17 14.17 0.55
C ALA A 28 18.35 13.96 1.85
N MET A 29 17.70 15.01 2.36
CA MET A 29 16.81 14.91 3.52
C MET A 29 15.40 14.41 3.14
N ALA A 30 14.90 14.79 1.97
CA ALA A 30 13.55 14.45 1.54
C ALA A 30 13.37 12.96 1.20
N ILE A 31 14.36 12.32 0.56
CA ILE A 31 14.27 10.91 0.13
C ILE A 31 14.00 9.94 1.30
N PRO A 32 14.78 9.92 2.40
CA PRO A 32 14.52 8.99 3.50
C PRO A 32 13.19 9.27 4.21
N ALA A 33 12.81 10.56 4.34
CA ALA A 33 11.51 10.93 4.91
C ALA A 33 10.35 10.43 4.04
N PHE A 34 10.45 10.57 2.73
CA PHE A 34 9.44 10.09 1.78
C PHE A 34 9.31 8.57 1.78
N GLN A 35 10.43 7.84 1.87
CA GLN A 35 10.42 6.37 1.99
C GLN A 35 9.64 5.91 3.23
N LYS A 36 9.93 6.50 4.40
CA LYS A 36 9.21 6.18 5.64
C LYS A 36 7.71 6.46 5.53
N VAL A 37 7.32 7.59 4.96
CA VAL A 37 5.91 7.95 4.77
C VAL A 37 5.24 6.94 3.82
N ARG A 38 5.91 6.57 2.72
CA ARG A 38 5.42 5.59 1.77
C ARG A 38 5.20 4.22 2.42
N ASP A 39 6.17 3.72 3.18
CA ASP A 39 6.08 2.44 3.87
C ASP A 39 4.92 2.43 4.87
N SER A 40 4.78 3.48 5.68
CA SER A 40 3.67 3.61 6.64
C SER A 40 2.29 3.69 5.95
N SER A 41 2.23 4.27 4.75
CA SER A 41 1.00 4.37 3.97
C SER A 41 0.63 3.01 3.37
N THR A 42 1.63 2.28 2.87
CA THR A 42 1.45 0.90 2.40
C THR A 42 0.98 -0.01 3.54
N GLU A 43 1.59 0.05 4.73
CA GLU A 43 1.18 -0.75 5.89
C GLU A 43 -0.28 -0.47 6.28
N LYS A 44 -0.69 0.80 6.34
CA LYS A 44 -2.09 1.18 6.62
C LYS A 44 -3.05 0.66 5.56
N ALA A 45 -2.67 0.71 4.29
CA ALA A 45 -3.49 0.20 3.19
C ALA A 45 -3.63 -1.33 3.26
N VAL A 46 -2.54 -2.06 3.57
CA VAL A 46 -2.59 -3.51 3.80
C VAL A 46 -3.51 -3.84 4.98
N LEU A 47 -3.39 -3.13 6.10
CA LEU A 47 -4.26 -3.33 7.25
C LEU A 47 -5.74 -3.09 6.90
N ASN A 48 -6.04 -2.07 6.10
CA ASN A 48 -7.41 -1.81 5.65
C ASN A 48 -7.94 -2.93 4.72
N ASN A 49 -7.11 -3.49 3.85
CA ASN A 49 -7.47 -4.65 3.05
C ASN A 49 -7.77 -5.87 3.95
N LEU A 50 -6.91 -6.13 4.95
CA LEU A 50 -7.12 -7.23 5.89
C LEU A 50 -8.38 -7.06 6.74
N ARG A 51 -8.77 -5.81 7.08
CA ARG A 51 -10.06 -5.54 7.74
C ARG A 51 -11.26 -5.84 6.85
N GLN A 52 -11.18 -5.53 5.55
CA GLN A 52 -12.23 -5.90 4.59
C GLN A 52 -12.34 -7.43 4.48
N VAL A 53 -11.21 -8.12 4.39
CA VAL A 53 -11.14 -9.60 4.40
C VAL A 53 -11.73 -10.17 5.67
N ASN A 54 -11.39 -9.61 6.83
CA ASN A 54 -11.91 -10.03 8.12
C ASN A 54 -13.44 -9.95 8.15
N SER A 55 -14.01 -8.80 7.79
CA SER A 55 -15.46 -8.60 7.73
C SER A 55 -16.14 -9.60 6.79
N ALA A 56 -15.58 -9.81 5.59
CA ALA A 56 -16.12 -10.78 4.63
C ALA A 56 -16.02 -12.23 5.13
N ALA A 57 -14.89 -12.58 5.75
CA ALA A 57 -14.69 -13.90 6.32
C ALA A 57 -15.66 -14.17 7.47
N GLN A 58 -15.84 -13.24 8.40
CA GLN A 58 -16.83 -13.39 9.49
C GLN A 58 -18.24 -13.63 8.94
N GLN A 59 -18.64 -12.89 7.92
CA GLN A 59 -19.94 -13.06 7.30
C GLN A 59 -20.09 -14.45 6.64
N TYR A 60 -19.08 -14.88 5.88
CA TYR A 60 -19.07 -16.20 5.26
C TYR A 60 -19.11 -17.34 6.28
N MET A 61 -18.39 -17.19 7.40
CA MET A 61 -18.33 -18.18 8.48
C MET A 61 -19.67 -18.29 9.21
N LEU A 62 -20.36 -17.16 9.41
CA LEU A 62 -21.69 -17.15 10.01
C LEU A 62 -22.72 -17.83 9.10
N GLU A 63 -22.61 -17.63 7.78
CA GLU A 63 -23.54 -18.21 6.80
C GLU A 63 -23.30 -19.70 6.57
N ASN A 64 -22.04 -20.15 6.54
CA ASN A 64 -21.68 -21.52 6.18
C ASN A 64 -21.27 -22.41 7.36
N GLY A 65 -21.17 -21.85 8.58
CA GLY A 65 -20.79 -22.60 9.78
C GLY A 65 -19.34 -23.13 9.78
N VAL A 66 -18.47 -22.57 8.94
CA VAL A 66 -17.07 -23.02 8.80
C VAL A 66 -16.11 -22.19 9.67
N THR A 67 -15.01 -22.81 10.09
CA THR A 67 -13.96 -22.17 10.90
C THR A 67 -12.73 -21.76 10.10
N VAL A 68 -12.68 -22.13 8.82
CA VAL A 68 -11.60 -21.79 7.89
C VAL A 68 -12.21 -21.24 6.61
N VAL A 69 -11.67 -20.14 6.10
CA VAL A 69 -12.11 -19.48 4.86
C VAL A 69 -10.91 -19.30 3.93
N ALA A 70 -11.02 -19.79 2.70
CA ALA A 70 -10.01 -19.56 1.68
C ALA A 70 -10.26 -18.24 0.93
N TYR A 71 -9.22 -17.69 0.31
CA TYR A 71 -9.34 -16.48 -0.52
C TYR A 71 -10.47 -16.58 -1.56
N THR A 72 -10.59 -17.72 -2.25
CA THR A 72 -11.59 -17.96 -3.31
C THR A 72 -13.03 -18.01 -2.81
N ASP A 73 -13.23 -18.19 -1.51
CA ASP A 73 -14.57 -18.27 -0.93
C ASP A 73 -15.19 -16.89 -0.81
N ILE A 74 -14.37 -15.88 -0.49
CA ILE A 74 -14.79 -14.52 -0.20
C ILE A 74 -14.43 -13.49 -1.27
N VAL A 75 -13.40 -13.76 -2.08
CA VAL A 75 -12.92 -12.84 -3.13
C VAL A 75 -13.12 -13.45 -4.51
N GLY A 76 -13.74 -12.70 -5.41
CA GLY A 76 -13.90 -13.09 -6.82
C GLY A 76 -14.82 -12.14 -7.59
N THR A 77 -14.81 -12.25 -8.92
CA THR A 77 -15.58 -11.38 -9.83
C THR A 77 -17.07 -11.67 -9.83
N GLU A 78 -17.49 -12.80 -9.27
CA GLU A 78 -18.88 -13.25 -9.24
C GLU A 78 -19.72 -12.39 -8.28
N THR A 79 -20.99 -12.15 -8.63
CA THR A 79 -21.92 -11.36 -7.79
C THR A 79 -22.19 -11.99 -6.41
N THR A 80 -21.91 -13.28 -6.25
CA THR A 80 -22.07 -14.03 -5.00
C THR A 80 -20.90 -13.85 -4.02
N LYS A 81 -19.85 -13.12 -4.40
CA LYS A 81 -18.68 -12.88 -3.54
C LYS A 81 -18.80 -11.58 -2.77
N TYR A 82 -18.27 -11.58 -1.55
CA TYR A 82 -18.30 -10.43 -0.64
C TYR A 82 -17.32 -9.33 -1.06
N ILE A 83 -16.22 -9.70 -1.73
CA ILE A 83 -15.20 -8.76 -2.22
C ILE A 83 -14.92 -9.05 -3.70
N LYS A 84 -15.05 -8.04 -4.56
CA LYS A 84 -14.82 -8.21 -6.00
C LYS A 84 -13.34 -8.43 -6.35
N THR A 85 -12.46 -7.63 -5.74
CA THR A 85 -11.01 -7.71 -5.94
C THR A 85 -10.33 -6.99 -4.77
N ILE A 86 -9.19 -7.50 -4.34
CA ILE A 86 -8.32 -6.82 -3.38
C ILE A 86 -7.09 -6.35 -4.14
N ASN A 87 -6.88 -5.03 -4.20
CA ASN A 87 -5.70 -4.49 -4.85
C ASN A 87 -4.50 -4.49 -3.87
N PRO A 88 -3.36 -5.10 -4.22
CA PRO A 88 -2.15 -5.02 -3.41
C PRO A 88 -1.67 -3.58 -3.28
N ALA A 89 -1.46 -3.12 -2.05
CA ALA A 89 -0.86 -1.82 -1.76
C ALA A 89 0.67 -1.87 -1.60
N GLY A 90 1.23 -3.08 -1.63
CA GLY A 90 2.64 -3.40 -1.39
C GLY A 90 3.01 -4.74 -2.03
N LYS A 91 3.85 -5.54 -1.36
CA LYS A 91 4.31 -6.85 -1.85
C LYS A 91 3.39 -8.03 -1.50
N GLU A 92 2.17 -7.71 -1.07
CA GLU A 92 1.13 -8.67 -0.68
C GLU A 92 0.64 -9.49 -1.87
N VAL A 93 0.49 -10.79 -1.65
CA VAL A 93 -0.17 -11.74 -2.55
C VAL A 93 -1.27 -12.45 -1.75
N TYR A 94 -2.51 -12.04 -1.99
CA TYR A 94 -3.69 -12.50 -1.24
C TYR A 94 -4.25 -13.84 -1.72
N THR A 95 -3.89 -14.32 -2.92
CA THR A 95 -4.51 -15.50 -3.55
C THR A 95 -4.25 -16.82 -2.81
N ALA A 96 -3.22 -16.87 -1.96
CA ALA A 96 -2.89 -18.02 -1.11
C ALA A 96 -3.28 -17.79 0.37
N MET A 97 -4.12 -16.80 0.65
CA MET A 97 -4.54 -16.44 2.01
C MET A 97 -5.59 -17.41 2.56
N SER A 98 -5.47 -17.69 3.85
CA SER A 98 -6.50 -18.38 4.65
C SER A 98 -6.86 -17.55 5.87
N VAL A 99 -8.13 -17.49 6.20
CA VAL A 99 -8.64 -16.92 7.45
C VAL A 99 -9.07 -18.06 8.36
N ASN A 100 -8.51 -18.13 9.56
CA ASN A 100 -8.85 -19.16 10.55
C ASN A 100 -9.50 -18.50 11.77
N ASN A 101 -10.68 -18.96 12.15
CA ASN A 101 -11.37 -18.55 13.36
C ASN A 101 -11.19 -19.60 14.45
N THR A 102 -10.66 -19.14 15.57
CA THR A 102 -10.61 -19.88 16.84
C THR A 102 -11.49 -19.15 17.85
N LEU A 103 -11.85 -19.81 18.95
CA LEU A 103 -12.81 -19.29 19.94
C LEU A 103 -12.53 -17.85 20.44
N THR A 104 -11.29 -17.37 20.33
CA THR A 104 -10.87 -16.05 20.83
C THR A 104 -10.20 -15.17 19.78
N GLN A 105 -9.88 -15.70 18.60
CA GLN A 105 -9.04 -15.02 17.62
C GLN A 105 -9.39 -15.41 16.19
N LEU A 106 -9.49 -14.39 15.34
CA LEU A 106 -9.47 -14.55 13.90
C LEU A 106 -8.06 -14.23 13.39
N SER A 107 -7.41 -15.21 12.77
CA SER A 107 -6.07 -15.05 12.20
C SER A 107 -6.14 -15.05 10.68
N ILE A 108 -5.49 -14.07 10.05
CA ILE A 108 -5.33 -14.01 8.60
C ILE A 108 -3.87 -14.32 8.28
N SER A 109 -3.63 -15.43 7.57
CA SER A 109 -2.30 -15.80 7.10
C SER A 109 -2.16 -15.41 5.63
N VAL A 110 -1.25 -14.48 5.33
CA VAL A 110 -0.88 -14.12 3.97
C VAL A 110 0.54 -14.66 3.73
N PRO A 111 0.73 -15.74 2.95
CA PRO A 111 2.03 -16.41 2.83
C PRO A 111 3.17 -15.50 2.34
N SER A 112 2.86 -14.52 1.49
CA SER A 112 3.81 -13.54 0.97
C SER A 112 4.34 -12.57 2.04
N LEU A 113 3.63 -12.39 3.15
CA LEU A 113 4.08 -11.59 4.28
C LEU A 113 4.92 -12.36 5.28
N GLN A 114 4.96 -13.70 5.20
CA GLN A 114 5.57 -14.58 6.20
C GLN A 114 5.09 -14.31 7.65
N ARG A 115 3.97 -13.61 7.81
CA ARG A 115 3.42 -13.17 9.09
C ARG A 115 1.90 -13.32 9.07
N ALA A 116 1.34 -13.77 10.18
CA ALA A 116 -0.10 -13.79 10.40
C ALA A 116 -0.55 -12.52 11.14
N VAL A 117 -1.68 -11.96 10.73
CA VAL A 117 -2.33 -10.84 11.43
C VAL A 117 -3.45 -11.40 12.29
N ILE A 118 -3.37 -11.14 13.59
CA ILE A 118 -4.32 -11.64 14.58
C ILE A 118 -5.29 -10.51 14.93
N PHE A 119 -6.57 -10.79 14.80
CA PHE A 119 -7.65 -9.95 15.27
C PHE A 119 -8.31 -10.66 16.45
N THR A 120 -8.28 -10.02 17.62
CA THR A 120 -9.00 -10.51 18.79
C THR A 120 -10.49 -10.16 18.64
N GLN A 121 -11.35 -11.12 18.96
CA GLN A 121 -12.82 -10.94 18.96
C GLN A 121 -13.31 -10.40 20.30
#